data_AF-A0A7V6YG74-F1
#
_entry.id   AF-A0A7V6YG74-F1
#
_cell.length_a   1.000
_cell.length_b   1.000
_cell.length_c   1.000
_cell.angle_alpha   90.00
_cell.angle_beta   90.00
_cell.angle_gamma   90.00
#
_symmetry.space_group_name_H-M   'P 1'
#
loop_
_entity.id
_entity.type
_entity.pdbx_description
1 polymer ?
#
loop_
_entity_poly.entity_id
_entity_poly.type
_entity_poly.pdbx_seq_one_letter_code
_entity_poly.pdbx_strand_id
1 'polypeptide(L)' 'GQADAVLAASIFHFGLISIGEAKAFLAAQGVEVSL' A
#
# COMPACT_ATOMS: atom_id res chain seq x y z
N GLY A 1 -17.77 10.75 -1.29
CA GLY A 1 -16.40 11.26 -1.05
C GLY A 1 -15.57 10.20 -0.37
N GLN A 2 -15.35 9.09 -1.05
CA GLN A 2 -14.46 8.00 -0.65
C GLN A 2 -13.58 7.80 -1.88
N ALA A 3 -12.27 8.03 -1.76
CA ALA A 3 -11.38 7.77 -2.87
C ALA A 3 -11.25 6.24 -3.01
N ASP A 4 -11.66 5.70 -4.15
CA ASP A 4 -11.54 4.27 -4.46
C ASP A 4 -10.07 3.83 -4.64
N ALA A 5 -9.15 4.77 -4.87
CA ALA A 5 -7.71 4.54 -4.91
C ALA A 5 -6.91 5.80 -4.56
N VAL A 6 -5.79 5.64 -3.86
CA VAL A 6 -4.81 6.71 -3.57
C VAL A 6 -3.45 6.30 -4.13
N LEU A 7 -2.85 7.16 -4.97
CA LEU A 7 -1.53 6.96 -5.53
C LEU A 7 -0.49 7.70 -4.68
N ALA A 8 0.26 6.97 -3.85
CA ALA A 8 1.36 7.50 -3.06
C ALA A 8 2.71 7.16 -3.71
N ALA A 9 3.19 7.99 -4.64
CA ALA A 9 4.46 7.73 -5.33
C ALA A 9 5.71 8.03 -4.47
N SER A 10 5.65 9.02 -3.58
CA SER A 10 6.81 9.49 -2.82
C SER A 10 7.32 8.49 -1.78
N ILE A 11 6.43 7.76 -1.10
CA ILE A 11 6.80 6.81 -0.04
C ILE A 11 7.58 5.61 -0.62
N PHE A 12 7.19 5.14 -1.80
CA PHE A 12 7.88 4.04 -2.49
C PHE A 12 9.14 4.52 -3.22
N HIS A 13 9.17 5.75 -3.75
CA HIS A 13 10.34 6.27 -4.44
C HIS A 13 11.53 6.50 -3.51
N PHE A 14 11.27 6.97 -2.28
CA PHE A 14 12.31 7.18 -1.27
C PHE A 14 12.61 5.94 -0.42
N GLY A 15 11.98 4.80 -0.73
CA GLY A 15 12.23 3.52 -0.05
C GLY A 15 11.90 3.53 1.44
N LEU A 16 11.00 4.42 1.88
CA LEU A 16 10.58 4.51 3.28
C LEU A 16 9.80 3.26 3.72
N ILE A 17 9.09 2.64 2.77
CA ILE A 17 8.36 1.38 2.95
C ILE A 17 8.48 0.60 1.64
N SER A 18 8.79 -0.69 1.73
CA SER A 18 8.78 -1.58 0.57
C SER A 18 7.35 -1.93 0.15
N ILE A 19 7.16 -2.30 -1.12
CA ILE A 19 5.87 -2.81 -1.61
C ILE A 19 5.44 -4.05 -0.82
N GLY A 20 6.39 -4.91 -0.42
CA GLY A 20 6.12 -6.09 0.39
C GLY A 20 5.56 -5.76 1.77
N GLU A 21 6.16 -4.79 2.47
CA GLU A 21 5.68 -4.32 3.78
C GLU A 21 4.29 -3.67 3.69
N ALA A 22 4.06 -2.86 2.66
CA ALA A 22 2.76 -2.25 2.44
C ALA A 22 1.68 -3.31 2.17
N LYS A 23 1.98 -4.32 1.32
CA LYS A 23 1.06 -5.44 1.06
C LYS A 23 0.78 -6.25 2.32
N ALA A 24 1.79 -6.56 3.13
CA ALA A 24 1.63 -7.31 4.37
C ALA A 24 0.73 -6.56 5.37
N PHE A 25 0.93 -5.24 5.50
CA PHE A 25 0.08 -4.40 6.36
C PHE A 25 -1.37 -4.36 5.87
N LEU A 26 -1.59 -4.18 4.56
CA LEU A 26 -2.92 -4.17 3.95
C LEU A 26 -3.63 -5.51 4.10
N ALA A 27 -2.93 -6.63 3.88
CA ALA A 27 -3.47 -7.97 4.12
C ALA A 27 -3.85 -8.20 5.58
N ALA A 28 -3.04 -7.73 6.53
CA ALA A 28 -3.33 -7.83 7.97
C ALA A 28 -4.56 -7.01 8.38
N GLN A 29 -4.87 -5.94 7.64
CA GLN A 29 -6.08 -5.12 7.81
C GLN A 29 -7.31 -5.71 7.08
N GLY A 30 -7.18 -6.86 6.42
CA GLY A 30 -8.26 -7.50 5.65
C GLY A 30 -8.51 -6.89 4.27
N VAL A 31 -7.58 -6.08 3.75
CA VAL A 31 -7.64 -5.55 2.39
C VAL A 31 -7.09 -6.59 1.42
N GLU A 32 -7.88 -6.94 0.41
CA GLU A 32 -7.45 -7.87 -0.64
C GLU A 32 -6.29 -7.26 -1.44
N VAL A 33 -5.13 -7.92 -1.41
CA VAL A 33 -3.93 -7.52 -2.15
C VAL A 33 -3.52 -8.62 -3.11
N SER A 34 -3.29 -8.26 -4.38
CA SER A 34 -2.76 -9.19 -5.38
C SER A 34 -1.26 -9.40 -5.14
N LEU A 35 -0.83 -10.66 -5.01
CA LEU A 35 0.56 -11.04 -4.74
C LEU A 35 1.46 -10.77 -5.94
#